data_AF-A0A1Q9NBQ9-F1
#
_entry.id   AF-A0A1Q9NBQ9-F1
#
_cell.length_a   1.000
_cell.length_b   1.000
_cell.length_c   1.000
_cell.angle_alpha   90.00
_cell.angle_beta   90.00
_cell.angle_gamma   90.00
#
_symmetry.space_group_name_H-M   'P 1'
#
loop_
_entity.id
_entity.type
_entity.pdbx_description
1 polymer ?
#
loop_
_entity_poly.entity_id
_entity_poly.type
_entity_poly.pdbx_seq_one_letter_code
_entity_poly.pdbx_strand_id
1 'polypeptide(L)'
;MDQYKIQEVKAATLILERSNGDVLLCERSKNLSFFPGYYVFPGGKIDDQLSDDWIGTEPQVIQTIIREIYEEVGIIGSSSRIVPSADRSAADFKELKSHSKIESYDKEIVFIGRKITPPFRKRVFDTAYYICSKDFIDNQDPEPDGYEIVSVTWIQPKLAVEQWENGELRLPPPTLHILRIMAKNRENLEMITLVETELPIGLQTKVEFTPGITAIPITSNTIPPFMNTNLVVVESDEDCLIVDPGANKISKHHLRQLLLSLPSTPKVFITHSHKDHWEGLDIVEEIYPDAVIYGHEKMFTRIKTSLETHPVFNETIFVGKRKLDAIYTPGHTDGHMSLFDELTKTIIAGDHVVGWGSAVLSSSIGDMTDYLNTCKQLIDLAPKLIIPAHGPPNFDPISLLKTYISHRLERESAILLAIENNHHTLDEIVEVVYQDVPKEMWEFAKGNIILHIKKLVKEKQTNIKFAFL
;
A
#
# COMPACT_ATOMS: atom_id res chain seq x y z
N MET A 1 -3.36 -12.61 -24.03
CA MET A 1 -2.39 -13.11 -23.03
C MET A 1 -1.40 -12.04 -22.56
N ASP A 2 -1.28 -10.88 -23.23
CA ASP A 2 -0.30 -9.83 -22.86
C ASP A 2 -0.75 -8.78 -21.82
N GLN A 3 -2.03 -8.72 -21.43
CA GLN A 3 -2.49 -7.69 -20.48
C GLN A 3 -2.05 -7.92 -19.01
N TYR A 4 -1.33 -9.02 -18.75
CA TYR A 4 -0.95 -9.52 -17.43
C TYR A 4 0.57 -9.49 -17.18
N LYS A 5 1.36 -8.92 -18.10
CA LYS A 5 2.82 -8.82 -17.89
C LYS A 5 3.09 -7.80 -16.77
N ILE A 6 3.72 -8.27 -15.70
CA ILE A 6 4.23 -7.41 -14.63
C ILE A 6 5.30 -6.50 -15.24
N GLN A 7 5.20 -5.20 -14.96
CA GLN A 7 6.23 -4.24 -15.36
C GLN A 7 7.21 -4.08 -14.20
N GLU A 8 8.42 -4.57 -14.38
CA GLU A 8 9.49 -4.41 -13.40
C GLU A 8 10.18 -3.06 -13.57
N VAL A 9 10.41 -2.38 -12.47
CA VAL A 9 11.21 -1.16 -12.41
C VAL A 9 12.45 -1.44 -11.60
N LYS A 10 13.59 -1.36 -12.27
CA LYS A 10 14.90 -1.58 -11.68
C LYS A 10 15.29 -0.35 -10.88
N ALA A 11 15.71 -0.57 -9.65
CA ALA A 11 16.11 0.48 -8.73
C ALA A 11 17.32 0.05 -7.90
N ALA A 12 18.01 1.01 -7.31
CA ALA A 12 19.11 0.73 -6.40
C ALA A 12 19.11 1.68 -5.22
N THR A 13 19.54 1.16 -4.08
CA THR A 13 19.52 1.85 -2.80
C THR A 13 20.82 1.61 -2.05
N LEU A 14 21.39 2.66 -1.44
CA LEU A 14 22.63 2.58 -0.67
C LEU A 14 22.38 2.91 0.80
N ILE A 15 22.81 2.00 1.67
CA ILE A 15 22.90 2.21 3.10
C ILE A 15 24.26 2.84 3.38
N LEU A 16 24.27 4.09 3.80
CA LEU A 16 25.46 4.73 4.32
C LEU A 16 25.52 4.48 5.83
N GLU A 17 26.64 3.95 6.30
CA GLU A 17 26.86 3.60 7.70
C GLU A 17 28.11 4.31 8.23
N ARG A 18 27.97 4.98 9.37
CA ARG A 18 29.07 5.56 10.13
C ARG A 18 29.76 4.50 10.99
N SER A 19 31.00 4.74 11.39
CA SER A 19 31.78 3.84 12.25
C SER A 19 31.14 3.63 13.64
N ASN A 20 30.31 4.57 14.10
CA ASN A 20 29.50 4.41 15.31
C ASN A 20 28.24 3.52 15.11
N GLY A 21 27.91 3.14 13.87
CA GLY A 21 26.75 2.34 13.49
C GLY A 21 25.46 3.08 13.22
N ASP A 22 25.49 4.40 13.20
CA ASP A 22 24.37 5.15 12.66
C ASP A 22 24.27 4.93 11.16
N VAL A 23 23.05 4.76 10.68
CA VAL A 23 22.74 4.73 9.25
C VAL A 23 22.01 5.99 8.83
N LEU A 24 22.22 6.39 7.57
CA LEU A 24 21.52 7.54 7.01
C LEU A 24 20.10 7.16 6.58
N LEU A 25 19.10 7.86 7.11
CA LEU A 25 17.73 7.82 6.63
C LEU A 25 17.32 9.19 6.08
N CYS A 26 16.59 9.17 4.97
CA CYS A 26 16.13 10.34 4.23
C CYS A 26 14.60 10.41 4.27
N GLU A 27 14.03 11.50 4.79
CA GLU A 27 12.59 11.75 4.74
C GLU A 27 12.19 12.21 3.34
N ARG A 28 11.30 11.44 2.71
CA ARG A 28 10.74 11.76 1.40
C ARG A 28 9.71 12.87 1.49
N SER A 29 9.71 13.75 0.50
CA SER A 29 8.68 14.78 0.33
C SER A 29 7.28 14.18 0.28
N LYS A 30 6.33 14.87 0.93
CA LYS A 30 4.91 14.46 0.95
C LYS A 30 4.22 14.58 -0.42
N ASN A 31 4.86 15.27 -1.37
CA ASN A 31 4.34 15.45 -2.73
C ASN A 31 4.66 14.26 -3.66
N LEU A 32 5.45 13.29 -3.19
CA LEU A 32 5.85 12.14 -4.01
C LEU A 32 4.76 11.06 -4.03
N SER A 33 4.64 10.39 -5.17
CA SER A 33 3.65 9.33 -5.39
C SER A 33 3.98 8.00 -4.70
N PHE A 34 5.20 7.83 -4.18
CA PHE A 34 5.67 6.59 -3.57
C PHE A 34 6.28 6.89 -2.20
N PHE A 35 5.64 6.34 -1.15
CA PHE A 35 5.99 6.54 0.26
C PHE A 35 6.18 8.03 0.66
N PRO A 36 5.16 8.89 0.49
CA PRO A 36 5.24 10.30 0.89
C PRO A 36 5.45 10.46 2.41
N GLY A 37 6.46 11.22 2.84
CA GLY A 37 6.76 11.45 4.25
C GLY A 37 7.33 10.23 4.99
N TYR A 38 7.81 9.22 4.26
CA TYR A 38 8.50 8.07 4.84
C TYR A 38 10.01 8.28 4.83
N TYR A 39 10.68 7.63 5.77
CA TYR A 39 12.13 7.55 5.83
C TYR A 39 12.62 6.35 5.03
N VAL A 40 13.52 6.61 4.10
CA VAL A 40 14.11 5.60 3.21
C VAL A 40 15.62 5.70 3.25
N PHE A 41 16.31 4.65 2.82
CA PHE A 41 17.70 4.80 2.42
C PHE A 41 17.74 5.55 1.07
N PRO A 42 18.75 6.40 0.83
CA PRO A 42 18.85 7.15 -0.42
C PRO A 42 19.11 6.24 -1.63
N GLY A 43 18.67 6.69 -2.80
CA GLY A 43 18.76 5.93 -4.04
C GLY A 43 17.53 6.09 -4.94
N GLY A 44 17.59 5.48 -6.12
CA GLY A 44 16.67 5.82 -7.21
C GLY A 44 16.48 4.73 -8.24
N LYS A 45 15.72 5.08 -9.28
CA LYS A 45 15.49 4.20 -10.44
C LYS A 45 16.76 4.15 -11.29
N ILE A 46 16.97 3.01 -11.93
CA ILE A 46 18.05 2.84 -12.89
C ILE A 46 17.46 3.10 -14.28
N ASP A 47 17.90 4.19 -14.91
CA ASP A 47 17.38 4.63 -16.22
C ASP A 47 17.99 3.86 -17.40
N ASP A 48 19.14 3.23 -17.20
CA ASP A 48 19.82 2.43 -18.23
C ASP A 48 19.05 1.13 -18.53
N GLN A 49 19.06 0.70 -19.81
CA GLN A 49 18.50 -0.59 -20.22
C GLN A 49 19.37 -1.75 -19.71
N LEU A 50 19.18 -2.12 -18.45
CA LEU A 50 19.70 -3.37 -17.91
C LEU A 50 18.93 -4.55 -18.52
N SER A 51 19.61 -5.68 -18.69
CA SER A 51 18.96 -6.94 -19.10
C SER A 51 18.03 -7.47 -18.00
N ASP A 52 17.03 -8.26 -18.36
CA ASP A 52 16.05 -8.81 -17.39
C ASP A 52 16.71 -9.75 -16.36
N ASP A 53 17.88 -10.32 -16.70
CA ASP A 53 18.72 -11.18 -15.86
C ASP A 53 19.82 -10.41 -15.09
N TRP A 54 19.69 -9.08 -14.93
CA TRP A 54 20.65 -8.28 -14.16
C TRP A 54 20.83 -8.83 -12.74
N ILE A 55 22.02 -8.69 -12.17
CA ILE A 55 22.37 -9.23 -10.84
C ILE A 55 22.65 -8.15 -9.81
N GLY A 56 22.69 -6.88 -10.22
CA GLY A 56 22.94 -5.72 -9.37
C GLY A 56 24.40 -5.27 -9.36
N THR A 57 25.36 -6.12 -9.69
CA THR A 57 26.78 -5.73 -9.61
C THR A 57 27.28 -4.99 -10.84
N GLU A 58 26.40 -4.64 -11.78
CA GLU A 58 26.76 -3.94 -13.00
C GLU A 58 27.25 -2.52 -12.71
N PRO A 59 28.32 -2.03 -13.40
CA PRO A 59 28.89 -0.71 -13.14
C PRO A 59 27.90 0.46 -13.29
N GLN A 60 26.88 0.33 -14.16
CA GLN A 60 25.86 1.37 -14.31
C GLN A 60 25.01 1.54 -13.04
N VAL A 61 24.79 0.47 -12.28
CA VAL A 61 24.01 0.50 -11.05
C VAL A 61 24.74 1.31 -9.97
N ILE A 62 26.03 1.03 -9.79
CA ILE A 62 26.88 1.77 -8.85
C ILE A 62 26.96 3.25 -9.24
N GLN A 63 27.08 3.56 -10.53
CA GLN A 63 27.08 4.96 -10.99
C GLN A 63 25.76 5.66 -10.72
N THR A 64 24.64 4.96 -10.87
CA THR A 64 23.31 5.49 -10.54
C THR A 64 23.25 5.83 -9.06
N ILE A 65 23.63 4.90 -8.18
CA ILE A 65 23.67 5.12 -6.73
C ILE A 65 24.48 6.37 -6.38
N ILE A 66 25.73 6.45 -6.84
CA ILE A 66 26.64 7.57 -6.53
C ILE A 66 26.03 8.90 -6.97
N ARG A 67 25.38 8.93 -8.14
CA ARG A 67 24.67 10.12 -8.63
C ARG A 67 23.49 10.49 -7.72
N GLU A 68 22.63 9.53 -7.38
CA GLU A 68 21.47 9.76 -6.50
C GLU A 68 21.91 10.28 -5.12
N ILE A 69 22.93 9.67 -4.51
CA ILE A 69 23.51 10.15 -3.24
C ILE A 69 23.97 11.61 -3.36
N TYR A 70 24.64 11.96 -4.46
CA TYR A 70 25.08 13.33 -4.69
C TYR A 70 23.89 14.28 -4.84
N GLU A 71 22.94 13.96 -5.72
CA GLU A 71 21.80 14.81 -6.06
C GLU A 71 20.88 15.00 -4.84
N GLU A 72 20.52 13.91 -4.15
CA GLU A 72 19.56 13.92 -3.04
C GLU A 72 20.15 14.47 -1.73
N VAL A 73 21.40 14.13 -1.42
CA VAL A 73 21.98 14.40 -0.08
C VAL A 73 23.36 15.06 -0.07
N GLY A 74 23.97 15.31 -1.23
CA GLY A 74 25.19 16.11 -1.37
C GLY A 74 26.49 15.44 -0.93
N ILE A 75 26.45 14.13 -0.70
CA ILE A 75 27.61 13.35 -0.29
C ILE A 75 28.46 12.99 -1.52
N ILE A 76 29.76 13.28 -1.43
CA ILE A 76 30.78 12.86 -2.40
C ILE A 76 31.81 12.02 -1.65
N GLY A 77 32.06 10.78 -2.11
CA GLY A 77 33.00 9.88 -1.45
C GLY A 77 34.42 10.45 -1.34
N SER A 78 35.11 10.08 -0.26
CA SER A 78 36.43 10.52 0.21
C SER A 78 36.65 12.01 0.48
N SER A 79 35.76 12.91 0.04
CA SER A 79 35.83 14.32 0.39
C SER A 79 35.11 14.57 1.72
N SER A 80 35.73 15.29 2.65
CA SER A 80 35.03 15.84 3.83
C SER A 80 34.07 16.98 3.46
N ARG A 81 33.85 17.22 2.16
CA ARG A 81 33.06 18.32 1.63
C ARG A 81 31.65 17.83 1.29
N ILE A 82 30.66 18.51 1.84
CA ILE A 82 29.26 18.40 1.42
C ILE A 82 29.00 19.49 0.38
N VAL A 83 28.30 19.14 -0.69
CA VAL A 83 27.91 20.11 -1.73
C VAL A 83 26.51 20.62 -1.44
N PRO A 84 26.27 21.93 -1.35
CA PRO A 84 24.92 22.45 -1.10
C PRO A 84 23.93 22.11 -2.20
N SER A 85 22.65 22.01 -1.85
CA SER A 85 21.55 21.67 -2.77
C SER A 85 21.53 22.55 -4.04
N ALA A 86 21.79 23.85 -3.90
CA ALA A 86 21.80 24.81 -5.01
C ALA A 86 22.86 24.56 -6.08
N ASP A 87 23.91 23.79 -5.75
CA ASP A 87 25.05 23.51 -6.63
C ASP A 87 24.99 22.09 -7.24
N ARG A 88 23.88 21.36 -7.05
CA ARG A 88 23.72 19.98 -7.50
C ARG A 88 22.90 19.91 -8.78
N SER A 89 23.58 19.78 -9.91
CA SER A 89 22.94 19.35 -11.16
C SER A 89 23.61 18.11 -11.75
N ALA A 90 22.85 17.34 -12.55
CA ALA A 90 23.37 16.16 -13.23
C ALA A 90 24.54 16.47 -14.19
N ALA A 91 24.57 17.68 -14.76
CA ALA A 91 25.69 18.16 -15.58
C ALA A 91 26.93 18.39 -14.69
N ASP A 92 26.75 19.04 -13.54
CA ASP A 92 27.82 19.32 -12.58
C ASP A 92 28.39 18.03 -11.97
N PHE A 93 27.57 17.00 -11.76
CA PHE A 93 28.06 15.69 -11.29
C PHE A 93 29.07 15.07 -12.27
N LYS A 94 28.85 15.19 -13.59
CA LYS A 94 29.80 14.71 -14.61
C LYS A 94 31.10 15.52 -14.58
N GLU A 95 31.00 16.83 -14.37
CA GLU A 95 32.15 17.72 -14.23
C GLU A 95 32.92 17.46 -12.94
N LEU A 96 32.24 17.21 -11.83
CA LEU A 96 32.85 16.77 -10.57
C LEU A 96 33.59 15.46 -10.79
N LYS A 97 32.99 14.47 -11.46
CA LYS A 97 33.66 13.20 -11.77
C LYS A 97 34.91 13.37 -12.64
N SER A 98 34.97 14.38 -13.51
CA SER A 98 36.13 14.63 -14.37
C SER A 98 37.23 15.46 -13.71
N HIS A 99 36.88 16.39 -12.80
CA HIS A 99 37.82 17.32 -12.16
C HIS A 99 38.25 16.90 -10.76
N SER A 100 37.36 16.28 -9.99
CA SER A 100 37.70 15.74 -8.67
C SER A 100 38.20 14.31 -8.85
N LYS A 101 39.34 14.00 -8.21
CA LYS A 101 39.73 12.62 -7.93
C LYS A 101 38.73 12.07 -6.91
N ILE A 102 37.48 11.83 -7.32
CA ILE A 102 36.57 10.94 -6.60
C ILE A 102 37.31 9.62 -6.62
N GLU A 103 38.13 9.37 -5.60
CA GLU A 103 38.73 8.06 -5.43
C GLU A 103 37.59 7.07 -5.41
N SER A 104 37.76 6.00 -6.18
CA SER A 104 36.78 4.97 -6.50
C SER A 104 36.17 4.35 -5.24
N TYR A 105 35.23 5.05 -4.59
CA TYR A 105 34.51 4.56 -3.41
C TYR A 105 33.40 3.59 -3.78
N ASP A 106 32.97 3.55 -5.06
CA ASP A 106 33.39 2.41 -5.87
C ASP A 106 33.45 1.04 -5.20
N LYS A 107 34.68 0.77 -4.77
CA LYS A 107 35.14 -0.48 -4.17
C LYS A 107 34.66 -0.68 -2.73
N GLU A 108 34.14 0.38 -2.13
CA GLU A 108 33.62 0.40 -0.75
C GLU A 108 32.10 0.18 -0.71
N ILE A 109 31.43 0.28 -1.87
CA ILE A 109 30.03 -0.08 -2.02
C ILE A 109 29.95 -1.60 -2.20
N VAL A 110 29.38 -2.26 -1.19
CA VAL A 110 29.22 -3.71 -1.17
C VAL A 110 27.76 -4.05 -1.46
N PHE A 111 27.52 -4.90 -2.45
CA PHE A 111 26.19 -5.45 -2.74
C PHE A 111 25.77 -6.41 -1.63
N ILE A 112 24.57 -6.25 -1.09
CA ILE A 112 24.05 -7.07 0.03
C ILE A 112 22.79 -7.86 -0.35
N GLY A 113 22.13 -7.54 -1.47
CA GLY A 113 20.98 -8.32 -1.95
C GLY A 113 20.09 -7.57 -2.91
N ARG A 114 19.07 -8.27 -3.43
CA ARG A 114 18.06 -7.74 -4.36
C ARG A 114 16.68 -8.21 -3.93
N LYS A 115 15.67 -7.34 -4.03
CA LYS A 115 14.29 -7.63 -3.64
C LYS A 115 13.29 -7.08 -4.65
N ILE A 116 12.35 -7.94 -5.03
CA ILE A 116 11.19 -7.55 -5.84
C ILE A 116 10.01 -7.29 -4.90
N THR A 117 9.37 -6.14 -5.05
CA THR A 117 8.18 -5.78 -4.29
C THR A 117 7.02 -6.70 -4.68
N PRO A 118 6.24 -7.23 -3.73
CA PRO A 118 5.07 -8.05 -4.06
C PRO A 118 4.11 -7.34 -5.01
N PRO A 119 3.46 -8.07 -5.93
CA PRO A 119 2.62 -7.49 -6.96
C PRO A 119 1.24 -7.10 -6.42
N PHE A 120 1.20 -6.19 -5.46
CA PHE A 120 -0.03 -5.46 -5.13
C PHE A 120 -0.54 -4.68 -6.35
N ARG A 121 0.33 -4.34 -7.31
CA ARG A 121 0.03 -3.64 -8.57
C ARG A 121 0.81 -4.27 -9.74
N LYS A 122 0.42 -3.96 -10.98
CA LYS A 122 1.15 -4.41 -12.19
C LYS A 122 2.61 -3.94 -12.24
N ARG A 123 2.93 -2.78 -11.67
CA ARG A 123 4.28 -2.20 -11.65
C ARG A 123 5.01 -2.60 -10.37
N VAL A 124 5.96 -3.53 -10.41
CA VAL A 124 6.76 -3.93 -9.24
C VAL A 124 8.12 -3.25 -9.27
N PHE A 125 8.69 -3.02 -8.09
CA PHE A 125 10.05 -2.48 -7.97
C PHE A 125 10.97 -3.63 -7.66
N ASP A 126 12.00 -3.74 -8.48
CA ASP A 126 13.05 -4.71 -8.38
C ASP A 126 14.33 -3.97 -7.98
N THR A 127 14.63 -4.01 -6.70
CA THR A 127 15.58 -3.10 -6.06
C THR A 127 16.81 -3.85 -5.59
N ALA A 128 17.99 -3.41 -6.02
CA ALA A 128 19.27 -3.85 -5.47
C ALA A 128 19.69 -2.98 -4.28
N TYR A 129 20.23 -3.60 -3.25
CA TYR A 129 20.63 -2.97 -2.01
C TYR A 129 22.14 -3.10 -1.83
N TYR A 130 22.74 -2.03 -1.33
CA TYR A 130 24.18 -1.93 -1.09
C TYR A 130 24.43 -1.28 0.25
N ILE A 131 25.62 -1.49 0.79
CA ILE A 131 26.11 -0.81 1.97
C ILE A 131 27.48 -0.20 1.70
N CYS A 132 27.74 0.97 2.28
CA CYS A 132 29.06 1.58 2.34
C CYS A 132 29.33 2.01 3.79
N SER A 133 30.36 1.42 4.38
CA SER A 133 30.77 1.62 5.78
C SER A 133 32.23 2.03 5.82
N LYS A 134 32.49 3.33 6.03
CA LYS A 134 33.83 3.93 5.93
C LYS A 134 33.98 5.17 6.81
N ASP A 135 35.18 5.36 7.36
CA ASP A 135 35.50 6.49 8.24
C ASP A 135 35.31 7.88 7.60
N PHE A 136 35.35 8.00 6.26
CA PHE A 136 35.09 9.29 5.62
C PHE A 136 33.64 9.76 5.77
N ILE A 137 32.70 8.83 6.04
CA ILE A 137 31.28 9.11 6.24
C ILE A 137 31.03 9.76 7.61
N ASP A 138 31.89 9.48 8.60
CA ASP A 138 31.71 9.94 9.99
C ASP A 138 31.61 11.46 10.12
N ASN A 139 32.31 12.19 9.24
CA ASN A 139 32.39 13.65 9.28
C ASN A 139 31.54 14.32 8.20
N GLN A 140 30.61 13.59 7.60
CA GLN A 140 29.70 14.10 6.57
C GLN A 140 28.33 14.40 7.17
N ASP A 141 27.89 15.65 7.06
CA ASP A 141 26.54 16.07 7.45
C ASP A 141 25.71 16.34 6.18
N PRO A 142 24.92 15.35 5.71
CA PRO A 142 24.21 15.46 4.45
C PRO A 142 23.24 16.64 4.45
N GLU A 143 23.13 17.30 3.30
CA GLU A 143 22.14 18.37 3.11
C GLU A 143 21.07 17.86 2.13
N PRO A 144 19.78 17.79 2.50
CA PRO A 144 18.73 17.33 1.60
C PRO A 144 18.56 18.29 0.41
N ASP A 145 18.10 17.77 -0.74
CA ASP A 145 17.81 18.59 -1.93
C ASP A 145 16.62 19.55 -1.72
N GLY A 146 15.75 19.27 -0.74
CA GLY A 146 14.55 20.04 -0.42
C GLY A 146 13.36 19.76 -1.33
N TYR A 147 13.49 18.87 -2.31
CA TYR A 147 12.45 18.55 -3.30
C TYR A 147 12.01 17.09 -3.21
N GLU A 148 12.91 16.14 -3.46
CA GLU A 148 12.66 14.72 -3.26
C GLU A 148 12.86 14.34 -1.80
N ILE A 149 13.97 14.77 -1.20
CA ILE A 149 14.31 14.55 0.20
C ILE A 149 14.17 15.88 0.93
N VAL A 150 13.37 15.90 2.00
CA VAL A 150 13.08 17.14 2.76
C VAL A 150 13.85 17.22 4.07
N SER A 151 14.29 16.07 4.61
CA SER A 151 15.13 16.00 5.79
C SER A 151 15.97 14.72 5.77
N VAL A 152 17.06 14.71 6.53
CA VAL A 152 17.95 13.56 6.68
C VAL A 152 18.29 13.37 8.16
N THR A 153 18.56 12.15 8.56
CA THR A 153 18.95 11.84 9.93
C THR A 153 19.90 10.65 10.00
N TRP A 154 20.89 10.75 10.88
CA TRP A 154 21.73 9.63 11.29
C TRP A 154 21.09 8.98 12.51
N ILE A 155 20.83 7.68 12.43
CA ILE A 155 20.12 6.95 13.49
C ILE A 155 20.66 5.53 13.64
N GLN A 156 20.75 5.05 14.89
CA GLN A 156 21.03 3.65 15.17
C GLN A 156 19.88 2.76 14.64
N PRO A 157 20.17 1.67 13.90
CA PRO A 157 19.13 0.78 13.37
C PRO A 157 18.13 0.28 14.41
N LYS A 158 18.61 -0.05 15.62
CA LYS A 158 17.76 -0.48 16.74
C LYS A 158 16.76 0.60 17.14
N LEU A 159 17.21 1.86 17.26
CA LEU A 159 16.34 2.98 17.62
C LEU A 159 15.33 3.27 16.51
N ALA A 160 15.73 3.18 15.23
CA ALA A 160 14.81 3.35 14.11
C ALA A 160 13.69 2.29 14.11
N VAL A 161 14.01 1.03 14.45
CA VAL A 161 13.02 -0.04 14.62
C VAL A 161 12.10 0.25 15.80
N GLU A 162 12.64 0.63 16.97
CA GLU A 162 11.85 0.98 18.15
C GLU A 162 10.89 2.16 17.89
N GLN A 163 11.35 3.22 17.21
CA GLN A 163 10.51 4.35 16.82
C GLN A 163 9.42 3.95 15.82
N TRP A 164 9.71 3.02 14.91
CA TRP A 164 8.70 2.49 14.00
C TRP A 164 7.66 1.64 14.73
N GLU A 165 8.08 0.78 15.65
CA GLU A 165 7.20 -0.04 16.51
C GLU A 165 6.26 0.83 17.36
N ASN A 166 6.74 2.01 17.78
CA ASN A 166 5.95 3.00 18.51
C ASN A 166 5.11 3.93 17.60
N GLY A 167 5.20 3.81 16.27
CA GLY A 167 4.45 4.63 15.31
C GLY A 167 4.96 6.07 15.16
N GLU A 168 6.19 6.34 15.60
CA GLU A 168 6.88 7.63 15.53
C GLU A 168 7.61 7.80 14.19
N LEU A 169 8.21 6.73 13.68
CA LEU A 169 8.94 6.71 12.41
C LEU A 169 8.18 5.90 11.35
N ARG A 170 8.09 6.42 10.13
CA ARG A 170 7.45 5.73 9.00
C ARG A 170 8.53 5.13 8.11
N LEU A 171 8.62 3.81 8.06
CA LEU A 171 9.59 3.07 7.27
C LEU A 171 8.86 2.17 6.28
N PRO A 172 9.26 2.14 5.00
CA PRO A 172 8.70 1.19 4.08
C PRO A 172 9.19 -0.22 4.43
N PRO A 173 8.45 -1.27 4.06
CA PRO A 173 8.77 -2.65 4.46
C PRO A 173 10.22 -3.09 4.15
N PRO A 174 10.82 -2.78 2.98
CA PRO A 174 12.21 -3.16 2.71
C PRO A 174 13.22 -2.47 3.63
N THR A 175 13.05 -1.18 3.91
CA THR A 175 13.93 -0.43 4.82
C THR A 175 13.83 -0.95 6.25
N LEU A 176 12.61 -1.16 6.75
CA LEU A 176 12.39 -1.75 8.09
C LEU A 176 13.05 -3.13 8.22
N HIS A 177 12.91 -3.96 7.20
CA HIS A 177 13.47 -5.30 7.19
C HIS A 177 15.00 -5.29 7.32
N ILE A 178 15.68 -4.44 6.55
CA ILE A 178 17.14 -4.26 6.63
C ILE A 178 17.54 -3.72 8.01
N LEU A 179 16.85 -2.71 8.53
CA LEU A 179 17.14 -2.15 9.86
C LEU A 179 16.99 -3.19 10.97
N ARG A 180 15.98 -4.09 10.89
CA ARG A 180 15.81 -5.21 11.82
C ARG A 180 16.97 -6.22 11.75
N ILE A 181 17.49 -6.50 10.56
CA ILE A 181 18.68 -7.36 10.39
C ILE A 181 19.89 -6.68 11.04
N MET A 182 20.14 -5.41 10.72
CA MET A 182 21.24 -4.63 11.29
C MET A 182 21.16 -4.54 12.82
N ALA A 183 19.95 -4.38 13.37
CA ALA A 183 19.73 -4.31 14.82
C ALA A 183 19.96 -5.65 15.54
N LYS A 184 19.77 -6.80 14.87
CA LYS A 184 19.92 -8.14 15.45
C LYS A 184 21.31 -8.74 15.27
N ASN A 185 21.92 -8.59 14.09
CA ASN A 185 23.20 -9.22 13.78
C ASN A 185 23.97 -8.46 12.70
N ARG A 186 24.78 -7.49 13.16
CA ARG A 186 25.50 -6.53 12.31
C ARG A 186 26.61 -7.16 11.45
N GLU A 187 27.19 -8.28 11.89
CA GLU A 187 28.33 -8.92 11.22
C GLU A 187 27.92 -9.83 10.04
N ASN A 188 26.62 -10.05 9.80
CA ASN A 188 26.14 -11.06 8.85
C ASN A 188 25.16 -10.50 7.81
N LEU A 189 25.48 -9.33 7.25
CA LEU A 189 24.69 -8.66 6.20
C LEU A 189 24.66 -9.44 4.88
N GLU A 190 25.59 -10.36 4.65
CA GLU A 190 25.60 -11.25 3.47
C GLU A 190 24.32 -12.11 3.39
N MET A 191 23.68 -12.39 4.54
CA MET A 191 22.37 -13.06 4.61
C MET A 191 21.16 -12.16 4.29
N ILE A 192 21.33 -10.87 3.97
CA ILE A 192 20.25 -10.03 3.41
C ILE A 192 19.78 -10.56 2.05
N THR A 193 20.55 -11.43 1.41
CA THR A 193 20.09 -12.39 0.40
C THR A 193 19.12 -13.43 1.00
N LEU A 194 18.05 -12.97 1.66
CA LEU A 194 16.94 -13.82 2.04
C LEU A 194 16.26 -14.31 0.76
N VAL A 195 16.44 -15.60 0.47
CA VAL A 195 15.47 -16.71 0.30
C VAL A 195 13.98 -16.35 -0.01
N GLU A 196 13.49 -15.15 0.26
CA GLU A 196 12.17 -14.67 -0.16
C GLU A 196 12.01 -14.61 -1.70
N THR A 197 13.12 -14.51 -2.45
CA THR A 197 13.12 -14.47 -3.92
C THR A 197 12.88 -15.82 -4.59
N GLU A 198 13.03 -16.95 -3.88
CA GLU A 198 12.75 -18.28 -4.43
C GLU A 198 11.29 -18.71 -4.27
N LEU A 199 10.50 -17.96 -3.49
CA LEU A 199 9.10 -18.29 -3.30
C LEU A 199 8.28 -17.66 -4.42
N PRO A 200 7.53 -18.46 -5.19
CA PRO A 200 6.68 -17.94 -6.25
C PRO A 200 5.81 -16.80 -5.73
N ILE A 201 5.64 -15.79 -6.56
CA ILE A 201 4.63 -14.75 -6.39
C ILE A 201 3.36 -15.37 -5.83
N GLY A 202 2.95 -14.93 -4.64
CA GLY A 202 1.75 -15.42 -3.98
C GLY A 202 1.91 -16.72 -3.17
N LEU A 203 3.07 -16.99 -2.57
CA LEU A 203 3.17 -18.04 -1.55
C LEU A 203 3.66 -17.59 -0.16
N GLN A 204 4.26 -16.40 0.01
CA GLN A 204 4.78 -16.00 1.34
C GLN A 204 4.88 -14.52 1.72
N THR A 205 4.68 -13.53 0.84
CA THR A 205 5.05 -12.16 1.25
C THR A 205 3.99 -11.48 2.13
N LYS A 206 3.97 -11.86 3.42
CA LYS A 206 3.39 -11.06 4.50
C LYS A 206 4.10 -9.71 4.49
N VAL A 207 3.39 -8.64 4.15
CA VAL A 207 3.97 -7.28 4.21
C VAL A 207 3.42 -6.56 5.42
N GLU A 208 4.30 -6.29 6.37
CA GLU A 208 4.00 -5.49 7.56
C GLU A 208 4.08 -4.00 7.19
N PHE A 209 2.93 -3.36 7.01
CA PHE A 209 2.85 -1.94 6.66
C PHE A 209 2.85 -1.03 7.88
N THR A 210 2.45 -1.57 9.03
CA THR A 210 2.37 -0.89 10.31
C THR A 210 2.53 -1.93 11.42
N PRO A 211 3.05 -1.57 12.62
CA PRO A 211 3.37 -2.54 13.66
C PRO A 211 2.24 -3.52 13.92
N GLY A 212 2.51 -4.83 13.80
CA GLY A 212 1.61 -5.94 14.08
C GLY A 212 0.42 -6.11 13.13
N ILE A 213 0.39 -5.40 11.99
CA ILE A 213 -0.61 -5.61 10.93
C ILE A 213 0.11 -5.93 9.62
N THR A 214 -0.15 -7.14 9.12
CA THR A 214 0.37 -7.60 7.84
C THR A 214 -0.74 -7.71 6.82
N ALA A 215 -0.43 -7.46 5.55
CA ALA A 215 -1.34 -7.74 4.44
C ALA A 215 -0.67 -8.65 3.42
N ILE A 216 -1.43 -9.61 2.91
CA ILE A 216 -0.99 -10.64 2.00
C ILE A 216 -1.96 -10.66 0.81
N PRO A 217 -1.51 -10.36 -0.43
CA PRO A 217 -2.39 -10.41 -1.58
C PRO A 217 -2.66 -11.88 -1.95
N ILE A 218 -3.91 -12.32 -1.81
CA ILE A 218 -4.35 -13.68 -2.16
C ILE A 218 -5.19 -13.61 -3.43
N THR A 219 -4.83 -14.37 -4.47
CA THR A 219 -5.64 -14.42 -5.70
C THR A 219 -7.07 -14.86 -5.38
N SER A 220 -8.04 -14.05 -5.79
CA SER A 220 -9.46 -14.22 -5.51
C SER A 220 -10.28 -14.10 -6.80
N ASN A 221 -11.60 -14.25 -6.70
CA ASN A 221 -12.54 -13.98 -7.80
C ASN A 221 -13.02 -12.52 -7.80
N THR A 222 -12.14 -11.57 -7.46
CA THR A 222 -12.41 -10.11 -7.54
C THR A 222 -12.65 -9.65 -8.98
N ILE A 223 -13.24 -8.47 -9.12
CA ILE A 223 -13.50 -7.81 -10.41
C ILE A 223 -12.19 -7.22 -10.98
N PRO A 224 -11.91 -7.39 -12.28
CA PRO A 224 -10.79 -6.72 -12.95
C PRO A 224 -10.84 -5.18 -12.77
N PRO A 225 -9.68 -4.49 -12.71
CA PRO A 225 -8.33 -4.97 -13.00
C PRO A 225 -7.60 -5.61 -11.80
N PHE A 226 -8.25 -5.71 -10.64
CA PHE A 226 -7.69 -6.38 -9.49
C PHE A 226 -7.65 -7.89 -9.72
N MET A 227 -6.69 -8.55 -9.08
CA MET A 227 -6.50 -10.01 -9.18
C MET A 227 -6.57 -10.69 -7.81
N ASN A 228 -6.46 -9.90 -6.74
CA ASN A 228 -6.25 -10.40 -5.39
C ASN A 228 -7.16 -9.67 -4.41
N THR A 229 -7.55 -10.38 -3.35
CA THR A 229 -8.05 -9.81 -2.10
C THR A 229 -6.91 -9.86 -1.09
N ASN A 230 -6.65 -8.75 -0.41
CA ASN A 230 -5.64 -8.65 0.62
C ASN A 230 -6.19 -9.30 1.89
N LEU A 231 -5.68 -10.49 2.21
CA LEU A 231 -5.82 -11.06 3.55
C LEU A 231 -5.02 -10.21 4.51
N VAL A 232 -5.71 -9.53 5.44
CA VAL A 232 -5.03 -8.78 6.51
C VAL A 232 -4.97 -9.66 7.75
N VAL A 233 -3.79 -9.72 8.38
CA VAL A 233 -3.57 -10.46 9.62
C VAL A 233 -3.08 -9.50 10.68
N VAL A 234 -3.79 -9.45 11.80
CA VAL A 234 -3.40 -8.76 13.02
C VAL A 234 -3.01 -9.81 14.04
N GLU A 235 -1.75 -9.84 14.44
CA GLU A 235 -1.20 -10.86 15.33
C GLU A 235 -0.77 -10.25 16.67
N SER A 236 -0.91 -11.04 17.73
CA SER A 236 -0.27 -10.86 19.04
C SER A 236 0.28 -12.22 19.49
N ASP A 237 1.04 -12.26 20.58
CA ASP A 237 1.71 -13.51 21.03
C ASP A 237 0.73 -14.69 21.29
N GLU A 238 -0.52 -14.42 21.66
CA GLU A 238 -1.50 -15.45 22.06
C GLU A 238 -2.80 -15.43 21.24
N ASP A 239 -2.99 -14.45 20.35
CA ASP A 239 -4.28 -14.17 19.71
C ASP A 239 -4.06 -13.57 18.33
N CYS A 240 -4.95 -13.87 17.39
CA CYS A 240 -4.89 -13.32 16.05
C CYS A 240 -6.28 -13.04 15.48
N LEU A 241 -6.31 -12.09 14.54
CA LEU A 241 -7.48 -11.76 13.75
C LEU A 241 -7.08 -11.73 12.28
N ILE A 242 -7.88 -12.38 11.44
CA ILE A 242 -7.77 -12.29 9.99
C ILE A 242 -8.93 -11.50 9.42
N VAL A 243 -8.69 -10.75 8.35
CA VAL A 243 -9.71 -9.98 7.63
C VAL A 243 -9.81 -10.48 6.21
N ASP A 244 -11.05 -10.77 5.77
CA ASP A 244 -11.40 -11.14 4.41
C ASP A 244 -10.54 -12.31 3.85
N PRO A 245 -10.74 -13.57 4.31
CA PRO A 245 -10.05 -14.75 3.80
C PRO A 245 -10.54 -15.16 2.40
N GLY A 246 -10.48 -14.23 1.45
CA GLY A 246 -10.77 -14.43 0.04
C GLY A 246 -9.70 -15.23 -0.66
N ALA A 247 -10.03 -16.42 -1.15
CA ALA A 247 -9.13 -17.24 -1.96
C ALA A 247 -9.90 -18.01 -3.03
N ASN A 248 -9.57 -17.76 -4.30
CA ASN A 248 -10.12 -18.55 -5.39
C ASN A 248 -9.57 -19.98 -5.37
N LYS A 249 -10.11 -20.84 -6.24
CA LYS A 249 -9.74 -22.26 -6.31
C LYS A 249 -8.23 -22.53 -6.41
N ILE A 250 -7.48 -21.66 -7.11
CA ILE A 250 -6.03 -21.84 -7.32
C ILE A 250 -5.26 -21.49 -6.04
N SER A 251 -5.70 -20.46 -5.31
CA SER A 251 -4.99 -19.94 -4.13
C SER A 251 -5.45 -20.55 -2.80
N LYS A 252 -6.42 -21.48 -2.79
CA LYS A 252 -6.84 -22.18 -1.55
C LYS A 252 -5.71 -22.91 -0.85
N HIS A 253 -4.76 -23.50 -1.60
CA HIS A 253 -3.59 -24.13 -1.00
C HIS A 253 -2.70 -23.11 -0.29
N HIS A 254 -2.49 -21.93 -0.89
CA HIS A 254 -1.74 -20.85 -0.27
C HIS A 254 -2.43 -20.34 1.00
N LEU A 255 -3.74 -20.07 0.95
CA LEU A 255 -4.52 -19.68 2.12
C LEU A 255 -4.38 -20.73 3.24
N ARG A 256 -4.48 -22.02 2.92
CA ARG A 256 -4.29 -23.10 3.89
C ARG A 256 -2.92 -23.05 4.58
N GLN A 257 -1.83 -22.85 3.84
CA GLN A 257 -0.50 -22.75 4.44
C GLN A 257 -0.38 -21.55 5.37
N LEU A 258 -0.96 -20.41 4.98
CA LEU A 258 -0.98 -19.21 5.83
C LEU A 258 -1.78 -19.44 7.11
N LEU A 259 -2.97 -20.05 7.00
CA LEU A 259 -3.81 -20.37 8.15
C LEU A 259 -3.08 -21.33 9.11
N LEU A 260 -2.44 -22.39 8.60
CA LEU A 260 -1.65 -23.32 9.43
C LEU A 260 -0.44 -22.66 10.11
N SER A 261 -0.01 -21.48 9.65
CA SER A 261 1.09 -20.72 10.26
C SER A 261 0.64 -19.72 11.33
N LEU A 262 -0.67 -19.55 11.55
CA LEU A 262 -1.19 -18.64 12.56
C LEU A 262 -0.87 -19.14 13.98
N PRO A 263 -0.61 -18.22 14.94
CA PRO A 263 -0.21 -18.60 16.29
C PRO A 263 -1.34 -19.24 17.12
N SER A 264 -2.60 -18.96 16.77
CA SER A 264 -3.79 -19.39 17.49
C SER A 264 -4.99 -19.55 16.55
N THR A 265 -6.12 -20.00 17.08
CA THR A 265 -7.40 -19.93 16.35
C THR A 265 -7.74 -18.46 16.10
N PRO A 266 -8.00 -18.05 14.83
CA PRO A 266 -8.25 -16.65 14.51
C PRO A 266 -9.68 -16.24 14.86
N LYS A 267 -9.83 -14.97 15.27
CA LYS A 267 -11.05 -14.22 14.99
C LYS A 267 -11.09 -13.92 13.50
N VAL A 268 -12.25 -14.07 12.85
CA VAL A 268 -12.39 -13.79 11.41
C VAL A 268 -13.25 -12.56 11.25
N PHE A 269 -12.74 -11.49 10.65
CA PHE A 269 -13.54 -10.32 10.32
C PHE A 269 -13.85 -10.32 8.83
N ILE A 270 -15.12 -10.13 8.47
CA ILE A 270 -15.54 -10.00 7.07
C ILE A 270 -16.11 -8.61 6.86
N THR A 271 -15.48 -7.84 5.98
CA THR A 271 -15.82 -6.44 5.74
C THR A 271 -17.22 -6.31 5.13
N HIS A 272 -17.58 -7.18 4.18
CA HIS A 272 -18.90 -7.19 3.55
C HIS A 272 -19.19 -8.50 2.77
N SER A 273 -20.36 -8.58 2.14
CA SER A 273 -20.90 -9.82 1.58
C SER A 273 -20.43 -10.21 0.17
N HIS A 274 -19.57 -9.44 -0.50
CA HIS A 274 -19.07 -9.84 -1.82
C HIS A 274 -18.19 -11.10 -1.73
N LYS A 275 -18.32 -11.96 -2.75
CA LYS A 275 -17.89 -13.36 -2.64
C LYS A 275 -16.39 -13.50 -2.41
N ASP A 276 -15.60 -12.67 -3.07
CA ASP A 276 -14.14 -12.62 -3.02
C ASP A 276 -13.55 -12.18 -1.67
N HIS A 277 -14.37 -11.78 -0.70
CA HIS A 277 -13.92 -11.49 0.67
C HIS A 277 -14.03 -12.71 1.60
N TRP A 278 -14.88 -13.68 1.25
CA TRP A 278 -15.20 -14.82 2.14
C TRP A 278 -15.17 -16.18 1.44
N GLU A 279 -14.76 -16.24 0.17
CA GLU A 279 -14.76 -17.49 -0.59
C GLU A 279 -13.75 -18.55 -0.13
N GLY A 280 -12.81 -18.19 0.74
CA GLY A 280 -11.91 -19.12 1.41
C GLY A 280 -12.36 -19.53 2.82
N LEU A 281 -13.57 -19.14 3.27
CA LEU A 281 -14.10 -19.55 4.58
C LEU A 281 -14.18 -21.07 4.75
N ASP A 282 -14.36 -21.84 3.68
CA ASP A 282 -14.39 -23.30 3.76
C ASP A 282 -13.05 -23.89 4.26
N ILE A 283 -11.93 -23.22 3.95
CA ILE A 283 -10.61 -23.60 4.47
C ILE A 283 -10.46 -23.18 5.94
N VAL A 284 -11.05 -22.04 6.33
CA VAL A 284 -11.06 -21.61 7.73
C VAL A 284 -11.90 -22.58 8.57
N GLU A 285 -13.09 -22.96 8.11
CA GLU A 285 -13.98 -23.95 8.74
C GLU A 285 -13.30 -25.30 8.95
N GLU A 286 -12.49 -25.73 7.98
CA GLU A 286 -11.78 -27.00 8.05
C GLU A 286 -10.64 -27.00 9.08
N ILE A 287 -9.88 -25.91 9.17
CA ILE A 287 -8.69 -25.80 10.04
C ILE A 287 -9.07 -25.33 11.44
N TYR A 288 -10.05 -24.44 11.55
CA TYR A 288 -10.47 -23.74 12.75
C TYR A 288 -11.99 -23.79 12.92
N PRO A 289 -12.57 -24.95 13.23
CA PRO A 289 -14.02 -25.11 13.37
C PRO A 289 -14.61 -24.28 14.53
N ASP A 290 -13.79 -23.87 15.49
CA ASP A 290 -14.16 -23.04 16.64
C ASP A 290 -13.89 -21.53 16.41
N ALA A 291 -13.51 -21.12 15.19
CA ALA A 291 -13.34 -19.71 14.86
C ALA A 291 -14.69 -18.97 14.87
N VAL A 292 -14.66 -17.70 15.27
CA VAL A 292 -15.84 -16.83 15.30
C VAL A 292 -15.71 -15.77 14.21
N ILE A 293 -16.78 -15.58 13.43
CA ILE A 293 -16.85 -14.56 12.39
C ILE A 293 -17.50 -13.29 12.94
N TYR A 294 -16.83 -12.16 12.77
CA TYR A 294 -17.26 -10.82 13.10
C TYR A 294 -17.62 -10.06 11.82
N GLY A 295 -18.68 -9.27 11.86
CA GLY A 295 -19.09 -8.39 10.77
C GLY A 295 -20.51 -7.86 10.97
N HIS A 296 -21.06 -7.20 9.95
CA HIS A 296 -22.39 -6.61 10.06
C HIS A 296 -23.51 -7.67 9.95
N GLU A 297 -24.63 -7.49 10.64
CA GLU A 297 -25.80 -8.38 10.56
C GLU A 297 -26.30 -8.60 9.12
N LYS A 298 -26.37 -7.52 8.32
CA LYS A 298 -26.77 -7.58 6.90
C LYS A 298 -25.79 -8.35 6.02
N MET A 299 -24.51 -8.43 6.41
CA MET A 299 -23.54 -9.25 5.70
C MET A 299 -23.84 -10.74 5.95
N PHE A 300 -24.13 -11.13 7.20
CA PHE A 300 -24.47 -12.50 7.56
C PHE A 300 -25.70 -13.06 6.83
N THR A 301 -26.68 -12.22 6.49
CA THR A 301 -27.85 -12.67 5.70
C THR A 301 -27.51 -13.08 4.25
N ARG A 302 -26.30 -12.77 3.77
CA ARG A 302 -25.88 -12.93 2.37
C ARG A 302 -24.68 -13.85 2.17
N ILE A 303 -24.01 -14.26 3.25
CA ILE A 303 -22.90 -15.22 3.20
C ILE A 303 -23.36 -16.62 3.67
N LYS A 304 -22.53 -17.63 3.40
CA LYS A 304 -22.77 -19.00 3.87
C LYS A 304 -21.57 -19.46 4.69
N THR A 305 -21.82 -19.93 5.89
CA THR A 305 -20.80 -20.47 6.79
C THR A 305 -21.42 -21.38 7.85
N SER A 306 -20.63 -22.32 8.38
CA SER A 306 -20.97 -23.13 9.55
C SER A 306 -20.37 -22.60 10.86
N LEU A 307 -19.47 -21.61 10.80
CA LEU A 307 -18.83 -21.01 11.98
C LEU A 307 -19.82 -20.21 12.82
N GLU A 308 -19.48 -20.03 14.09
CA GLU A 308 -20.19 -19.10 14.96
C GLU A 308 -20.08 -17.67 14.41
N THR A 309 -21.19 -16.93 14.45
CA THR A 309 -21.27 -15.56 13.95
C THR A 309 -21.53 -14.58 15.08
N HIS A 310 -20.81 -13.46 15.07
CA HIS A 310 -20.89 -12.40 16.05
C HIS A 310 -21.14 -11.05 15.33
N PRO A 311 -22.41 -10.64 15.16
CA PRO A 311 -22.75 -9.33 14.61
C PRO A 311 -22.18 -8.20 15.45
N VAL A 312 -21.39 -7.31 14.83
CA VAL A 312 -20.80 -6.13 15.47
C VAL A 312 -21.37 -4.84 14.90
N PHE A 313 -21.50 -3.83 15.75
CA PHE A 313 -21.90 -2.49 15.35
C PHE A 313 -21.22 -1.45 16.24
N ASN A 314 -20.16 -0.80 15.74
CA ASN A 314 -19.35 0.17 16.47
C ASN A 314 -18.84 -0.38 17.82
N GLU A 315 -18.24 -1.58 17.76
CA GLU A 315 -17.70 -2.31 18.90
C GLU A 315 -16.18 -2.48 18.77
N THR A 316 -15.46 -2.48 19.89
CA THR A 316 -14.03 -2.78 19.93
C THR A 316 -13.77 -4.28 19.99
N ILE A 317 -13.05 -4.80 19.01
CA ILE A 317 -12.53 -6.17 18.97
C ILE A 317 -11.11 -6.16 19.54
N PHE A 318 -10.83 -7.10 20.44
CA PHE A 318 -9.50 -7.25 21.05
C PHE A 318 -8.71 -8.38 20.37
N VAL A 319 -7.45 -8.09 20.06
CA VAL A 319 -6.43 -9.07 19.67
C VAL A 319 -5.30 -9.00 20.69
N GLY A 320 -5.35 -9.89 21.68
CA GLY A 320 -4.56 -9.73 22.90
C GLY A 320 -4.87 -8.40 23.60
N LYS A 321 -3.87 -7.51 23.70
CA LYS A 321 -4.04 -6.14 24.25
C LYS A 321 -4.39 -5.08 23.20
N ARG A 322 -4.30 -5.42 21.91
CA ARG A 322 -4.55 -4.50 20.82
C ARG A 322 -6.05 -4.29 20.64
N LYS A 323 -6.45 -3.03 20.45
CA LYS A 323 -7.84 -2.61 20.24
C LYS A 323 -8.08 -2.29 18.78
N LEU A 324 -9.07 -2.93 18.18
CA LEU A 324 -9.52 -2.67 16.82
C LEU A 324 -11.00 -2.29 16.85
N ASP A 325 -11.35 -1.06 16.51
CA ASP A 325 -12.73 -0.61 16.48
C ASP A 325 -13.41 -1.04 15.18
N ALA A 326 -14.44 -1.87 15.27
CA ALA A 326 -15.30 -2.28 14.16
C ALA A 326 -16.29 -1.16 13.83
N ILE A 327 -15.93 -0.34 12.86
CA ILE A 327 -16.69 0.85 12.45
C ILE A 327 -17.67 0.50 11.32
N TYR A 328 -18.91 0.94 11.44
CA TYR A 328 -19.89 0.84 10.37
C TYR A 328 -19.55 1.83 9.24
N THR A 329 -19.32 1.34 8.02
CA THR A 329 -18.82 2.13 6.88
C THR A 329 -19.64 1.87 5.61
N PRO A 330 -20.96 2.14 5.64
CA PRO A 330 -21.85 1.86 4.52
C PRO A 330 -21.54 2.69 3.28
N GLY A 331 -22.11 2.27 2.16
CA GLY A 331 -22.07 3.00 0.89
C GLY A 331 -21.69 2.10 -0.27
N HIS A 332 -20.59 1.34 -0.13
CA HIS A 332 -20.25 0.25 -1.04
C HIS A 332 -21.31 -0.85 -1.04
N THR A 333 -21.64 -1.30 0.16
CA THR A 333 -22.82 -2.11 0.47
C THR A 333 -23.46 -1.59 1.76
N ASP A 334 -24.71 -1.97 2.02
CA ASP A 334 -25.48 -1.57 3.19
C ASP A 334 -25.03 -2.22 4.51
N GLY A 335 -24.17 -3.24 4.42
CA GLY A 335 -23.58 -3.97 5.54
C GLY A 335 -22.06 -3.92 5.55
N HIS A 336 -21.46 -2.92 4.89
CA HIS A 336 -20.01 -2.77 4.85
C HIS A 336 -19.47 -2.25 6.20
N MET A 337 -18.37 -2.83 6.66
CA MET A 337 -17.63 -2.42 7.84
C MET A 337 -16.14 -2.31 7.59
N SER A 338 -15.48 -1.53 8.43
CA SER A 338 -14.01 -1.40 8.46
C SER A 338 -13.51 -1.61 9.88
N LEU A 339 -12.22 -1.90 10.02
CA LEU A 339 -11.54 -1.92 11.32
C LEU A 339 -10.64 -0.71 11.44
N PHE A 340 -10.64 -0.06 12.61
CA PHE A 340 -9.75 1.03 12.93
C PHE A 340 -8.81 0.65 14.08
N ASP A 341 -7.51 0.68 13.83
CA ASP A 341 -6.48 0.50 14.84
C ASP A 341 -6.07 1.85 15.44
N GLU A 342 -6.47 2.09 16.69
CA GLU A 342 -6.21 3.35 17.40
C GLU A 342 -4.71 3.61 17.61
N LEU A 343 -3.91 2.55 17.81
CA LEU A 343 -2.48 2.65 18.08
C LEU A 343 -1.74 3.25 16.88
N THR A 344 -1.95 2.70 15.69
CA THR A 344 -1.24 3.12 14.48
C THR A 344 -2.03 4.11 13.62
N LYS A 345 -3.30 4.37 13.98
CA LYS A 345 -4.28 5.13 13.19
C LYS A 345 -4.46 4.52 11.79
N THR A 346 -4.52 3.19 11.72
CA THR A 346 -4.67 2.43 10.48
C THR A 346 -6.11 2.00 10.29
N ILE A 347 -6.66 2.19 9.10
CA ILE A 347 -7.98 1.68 8.73
C ILE A 347 -7.79 0.47 7.79
N ILE A 348 -8.40 -0.66 8.13
CA ILE A 348 -8.60 -1.79 7.21
C ILE A 348 -9.96 -1.58 6.55
N ALA A 349 -9.93 -1.07 5.32
CA ALA A 349 -11.07 -0.37 4.71
C ALA A 349 -12.01 -1.26 3.89
N GLY A 350 -11.69 -2.55 3.68
CA GLY A 350 -12.44 -3.39 2.75
C GLY A 350 -12.47 -2.77 1.35
N ASP A 351 -13.66 -2.71 0.77
CA ASP A 351 -13.90 -2.13 -0.56
C ASP A 351 -14.35 -0.68 -0.54
N HIS A 352 -14.55 -0.09 0.64
CA HIS A 352 -14.87 1.33 0.73
C HIS A 352 -13.75 2.18 0.10
N VAL A 353 -12.52 1.70 0.16
CA VAL A 353 -11.35 2.25 -0.51
C VAL A 353 -10.63 1.15 -1.28
N VAL A 354 -10.15 1.46 -2.47
CA VAL A 354 -9.31 0.56 -3.28
C VAL A 354 -7.95 1.21 -3.58
N GLY A 355 -6.93 0.40 -3.82
CA GLY A 355 -5.54 0.85 -3.94
C GLY A 355 -5.23 1.66 -5.21
N TRP A 356 -6.08 1.61 -6.23
CA TRP A 356 -6.06 2.54 -7.37
C TRP A 356 -7.46 2.69 -7.99
N GLY A 357 -7.67 3.83 -8.67
CA GLY A 357 -8.99 4.17 -9.18
C GLY A 357 -9.96 4.50 -8.05
N SER A 358 -11.24 4.18 -8.24
CA SER A 358 -12.30 4.45 -7.28
C SER A 358 -13.13 3.19 -7.04
N ALA A 359 -13.65 3.03 -5.82
CA ALA A 359 -14.49 1.88 -5.46
C ALA A 359 -15.73 1.75 -6.35
N VAL A 360 -16.15 0.53 -6.65
CA VAL A 360 -17.38 0.29 -7.42
C VAL A 360 -18.49 -0.06 -6.44
N LEU A 361 -19.40 0.88 -6.19
CA LEU A 361 -20.51 0.67 -5.26
C LEU A 361 -21.56 -0.25 -5.89
N SER A 362 -22.20 -1.08 -5.06
CA SER A 362 -23.31 -1.92 -5.50
C SER A 362 -24.54 -1.06 -5.85
N SER A 363 -25.07 -1.21 -7.07
CA SER A 363 -26.28 -0.47 -7.48
C SER A 363 -27.56 -0.96 -6.78
N SER A 364 -27.54 -2.17 -6.21
CA SER A 364 -28.68 -2.80 -5.54
C SER A 364 -28.70 -2.54 -4.04
N ILE A 365 -27.55 -2.64 -3.36
CA ILE A 365 -27.43 -2.53 -1.90
C ILE A 365 -26.45 -1.42 -1.44
N GLY A 366 -25.83 -0.68 -2.35
CA GLY A 366 -25.02 0.49 -2.03
C GLY A 366 -25.83 1.79 -2.07
N ASP A 367 -25.25 2.86 -1.50
CA ASP A 367 -25.85 4.20 -1.45
C ASP A 367 -24.75 5.28 -1.53
N MET A 368 -24.93 6.24 -2.45
CA MET A 368 -23.93 7.30 -2.68
C MET A 368 -23.87 8.31 -1.52
N THR A 369 -25.01 8.56 -0.85
CA THR A 369 -25.07 9.45 0.33
C THR A 369 -24.26 8.86 1.47
N ASP A 370 -24.50 7.57 1.74
CA ASP A 370 -23.79 6.84 2.79
C ASP A 370 -22.30 6.76 2.47
N TYR A 371 -21.93 6.50 1.21
CA TYR A 371 -20.54 6.47 0.78
C TYR A 371 -19.80 7.79 1.05
N LEU A 372 -20.41 8.92 0.67
CA LEU A 372 -19.83 10.25 0.90
C LEU A 372 -19.75 10.60 2.38
N ASN A 373 -20.75 10.21 3.18
CA ASN A 373 -20.74 10.44 4.63
C ASN A 373 -19.69 9.59 5.33
N THR A 374 -19.56 8.33 4.94
CA THR A 374 -18.50 7.44 5.43
C THR A 374 -17.12 8.00 5.06
N CYS A 375 -16.90 8.49 3.84
CA CYS A 375 -15.63 9.14 3.49
C CYS A 375 -15.29 10.31 4.43
N LYS A 376 -16.27 11.14 4.81
CA LYS A 376 -16.07 12.24 5.77
C LYS A 376 -15.77 11.72 7.17
N GLN A 377 -16.52 10.72 7.64
CA GLN A 377 -16.28 10.06 8.93
C GLN A 377 -14.86 9.48 9.00
N LEU A 378 -14.38 8.82 7.94
CA LEU A 378 -13.02 8.26 7.90
C LEU A 378 -11.95 9.37 7.88
N ILE A 379 -12.21 10.54 7.28
CA ILE A 379 -11.31 11.70 7.38
C ILE A 379 -11.21 12.19 8.82
N ASP A 380 -12.33 12.25 9.54
CA ASP A 380 -12.39 12.76 10.92
C ASP A 380 -11.61 11.87 11.91
N LEU A 381 -11.42 10.58 11.60
CA LEU A 381 -10.55 9.67 12.35
C LEU A 381 -9.05 10.00 12.21
N ALA A 382 -8.68 10.92 11.32
CA ALA A 382 -7.31 11.30 10.98
C ALA A 382 -6.37 10.09 10.72
N PRO A 383 -6.75 9.16 9.82
CA PRO A 383 -5.97 7.96 9.55
C PRO A 383 -4.59 8.28 8.96
N LYS A 384 -3.59 7.52 9.42
CA LYS A 384 -2.21 7.57 8.91
C LYS A 384 -1.97 6.57 7.78
N LEU A 385 -2.77 5.50 7.71
CA LEU A 385 -2.68 4.44 6.72
C LEU A 385 -4.07 3.88 6.41
N ILE A 386 -4.35 3.60 5.14
CA ILE A 386 -5.50 2.77 4.73
C ILE A 386 -4.98 1.51 4.05
N ILE A 387 -5.43 0.35 4.52
CA ILE A 387 -5.20 -0.95 3.88
C ILE A 387 -6.52 -1.36 3.21
N PRO A 388 -6.62 -1.31 1.87
CA PRO A 388 -7.81 -1.76 1.14
C PRO A 388 -7.83 -3.28 1.00
N ALA A 389 -8.99 -3.84 0.67
CA ALA A 389 -9.09 -5.24 0.25
C ALA A 389 -8.42 -5.47 -1.11
N HIS A 390 -8.37 -4.47 -1.99
CA HIS A 390 -7.78 -4.62 -3.32
C HIS A 390 -6.72 -3.56 -3.61
N GLY A 391 -5.55 -4.00 -4.08
CA GLY A 391 -4.43 -3.14 -4.43
C GLY A 391 -3.56 -2.74 -3.24
N PRO A 392 -2.59 -1.81 -3.43
CA PRO A 392 -1.67 -1.41 -2.39
C PRO A 392 -2.36 -0.54 -1.32
N PRO A 393 -1.80 -0.51 -0.08
CA PRO A 393 -2.16 0.48 0.91
C PRO A 393 -1.94 1.92 0.44
N ASN A 394 -2.69 2.85 1.04
CA ASN A 394 -2.53 4.28 0.83
C ASN A 394 -1.95 4.99 2.06
N PHE A 395 -0.88 5.75 1.82
CA PHE A 395 -0.07 6.41 2.85
C PHE A 395 -0.42 7.90 3.05
N ASP A 396 -1.36 8.44 2.27
CA ASP A 396 -1.98 9.76 2.46
C ASP A 396 -3.53 9.64 2.42
N PRO A 397 -4.12 8.97 3.44
CA PRO A 397 -5.54 8.63 3.43
C PRO A 397 -6.48 9.82 3.31
N ILE A 398 -6.14 10.94 3.95
CA ILE A 398 -6.99 12.13 3.98
C ILE A 398 -7.10 12.73 2.58
N SER A 399 -5.97 12.83 1.87
CA SER A 399 -5.97 13.30 0.49
C SER A 399 -6.76 12.36 -0.42
N LEU A 400 -6.54 11.05 -0.30
CA LEU A 400 -7.29 10.04 -1.06
C LEU A 400 -8.81 10.18 -0.87
N LEU A 401 -9.28 10.23 0.37
CA LEU A 401 -10.71 10.32 0.69
C LEU A 401 -11.32 11.64 0.19
N LYS A 402 -10.58 12.76 0.26
CA LYS A 402 -10.99 14.04 -0.34
C LYS A 402 -11.09 13.94 -1.86
N THR A 403 -10.13 13.31 -2.52
CA THR A 403 -10.19 13.04 -3.96
C THR A 403 -11.40 12.20 -4.32
N TYR A 404 -11.73 11.17 -3.54
CA TYR A 404 -12.93 10.36 -3.74
C TYR A 404 -14.20 11.19 -3.64
N ILE A 405 -14.33 12.03 -2.61
CA ILE A 405 -15.48 12.94 -2.47
C ILE A 405 -15.57 13.89 -3.67
N SER A 406 -14.47 14.56 -4.04
CA SER A 406 -14.43 15.50 -5.17
C SER A 406 -14.86 14.83 -6.47
N HIS A 407 -14.26 13.68 -6.79
CA HIS A 407 -14.55 12.95 -8.02
C HIS A 407 -16.02 12.51 -8.11
N ARG A 408 -16.65 12.13 -6.99
CA ARG A 408 -18.09 11.80 -6.97
C ARG A 408 -18.97 13.03 -7.18
N LEU A 409 -18.64 14.16 -6.57
CA LEU A 409 -19.42 15.40 -6.73
C LEU A 409 -19.27 16.00 -8.13
N GLU A 410 -18.08 15.91 -8.73
CA GLU A 410 -17.83 16.26 -10.13
C GLU A 410 -18.66 15.37 -11.06
N ARG A 411 -18.69 14.05 -10.80
CA ARG A 411 -19.51 13.11 -11.56
C ARG A 411 -21.01 13.40 -11.44
N GLU A 412 -21.47 13.71 -10.23
CA GLU A 412 -22.86 14.10 -9.97
C GLU A 412 -23.24 15.35 -10.77
N SER A 413 -22.36 16.36 -10.80
CA SER A 413 -22.56 17.60 -11.57
C SER A 413 -22.64 17.32 -13.08
N ALA A 414 -21.78 16.43 -13.59
CA ALA A 414 -21.82 16.02 -14.99
C ALA A 414 -23.11 15.28 -15.36
N ILE A 415 -23.63 14.42 -14.47
CA ILE A 415 -24.90 13.72 -14.66
C ILE A 415 -26.07 14.72 -14.69
N LEU A 416 -26.10 15.68 -13.75
CA LEU A 416 -27.12 16.75 -13.75
C LEU A 416 -27.10 17.54 -15.06
N LEU A 417 -25.92 17.94 -15.52
CA LEU A 417 -25.75 18.67 -16.77
C LEU A 417 -26.22 17.85 -17.99
N ALA A 418 -25.95 16.54 -18.02
CA ALA A 418 -26.46 15.67 -19.09
C ALA A 418 -28.00 15.63 -19.10
N ILE A 419 -28.61 15.54 -17.91
CA ILE A 419 -30.07 15.53 -17.77
C ILE A 419 -30.68 16.86 -18.20
N GLU A 420 -30.08 18.00 -17.82
CA GLU A 420 -30.51 19.34 -18.26
C GLU A 420 -30.41 19.53 -19.79
N ASN A 421 -29.48 18.83 -20.43
CA ASN A 421 -29.34 18.80 -21.88
C ASN A 421 -30.24 17.76 -22.59
N ASN A 422 -31.29 17.27 -21.90
CA ASN A 422 -32.30 16.34 -22.41
C ASN A 422 -31.81 14.90 -22.68
N HIS A 423 -30.74 14.45 -22.01
CA HIS A 423 -30.41 13.03 -21.95
C HIS A 423 -31.24 12.35 -20.85
N HIS A 424 -32.09 11.40 -21.22
CA HIS A 424 -33.12 10.82 -20.35
C HIS A 424 -33.09 9.30 -20.31
N THR A 425 -32.04 8.67 -20.82
CA THR A 425 -31.79 7.23 -20.67
C THR A 425 -30.40 7.00 -20.09
N LEU A 426 -30.20 5.85 -19.44
CA LEU A 426 -28.88 5.47 -18.91
C LEU A 426 -27.83 5.37 -20.03
N ASP A 427 -28.23 4.92 -21.23
CA ASP A 427 -27.35 4.81 -22.40
C ASP A 427 -26.91 6.20 -22.90
N GLU A 428 -27.82 7.17 -22.99
CA GLU A 428 -27.48 8.54 -23.39
C GLU A 428 -26.56 9.22 -22.35
N ILE A 429 -26.87 9.06 -21.05
CA ILE A 429 -26.09 9.71 -19.99
C ILE A 429 -24.69 9.07 -19.90
N VAL A 430 -24.56 7.74 -19.99
CA VAL A 430 -23.25 7.09 -19.92
C VAL A 430 -22.35 7.48 -21.09
N GLU A 431 -22.91 7.62 -22.31
CA GLU A 431 -22.16 8.01 -23.50
C GLU A 431 -21.52 9.40 -23.37
N VAL A 432 -22.23 10.36 -22.76
CA VAL A 432 -21.74 11.73 -22.58
C VAL A 432 -20.84 11.85 -21.34
N VAL A 433 -21.22 11.23 -20.23
CA VAL A 433 -20.54 11.41 -18.95
C VAL A 433 -19.30 10.54 -18.83
N TYR A 434 -19.29 9.32 -19.40
CA TYR A 434 -18.22 8.32 -19.27
C TYR A 434 -17.48 8.04 -20.58
N GLN A 435 -17.36 9.07 -21.43
CA GLN A 435 -16.67 9.01 -22.73
C GLN A 435 -15.19 8.59 -22.65
N ASP A 436 -14.53 8.81 -21.51
CA ASP A 436 -13.15 8.41 -21.21
C ASP A 436 -13.03 6.98 -20.63
N VAL A 437 -14.15 6.33 -20.34
CA VAL A 437 -14.19 4.98 -19.75
C VAL A 437 -14.41 3.94 -20.85
N PRO A 438 -13.62 2.84 -20.88
CA PRO A 438 -13.81 1.76 -21.83
C PRO A 438 -15.23 1.21 -21.84
N LYS A 439 -15.77 0.90 -23.02
CA LYS A 439 -17.17 0.47 -23.18
C LYS A 439 -17.51 -0.80 -22.41
N GLU A 440 -16.52 -1.68 -22.19
CA GLU A 440 -16.69 -2.89 -21.40
C GLU A 440 -17.03 -2.61 -19.93
N MET A 441 -16.71 -1.40 -19.44
CA MET A 441 -16.99 -0.95 -18.07
C MET A 441 -18.29 -0.13 -17.96
N TRP A 442 -19.01 0.10 -19.07
CA TRP A 442 -20.18 0.98 -19.06
C TRP A 442 -21.34 0.46 -18.21
N GLU A 443 -21.49 -0.86 -18.03
CA GLU A 443 -22.51 -1.39 -17.13
C GLU A 443 -22.26 -1.01 -15.66
N PHE A 444 -20.98 -0.97 -15.24
CA PHE A 444 -20.62 -0.43 -13.92
C PHE A 444 -20.88 1.08 -13.84
N ALA A 445 -20.59 1.82 -14.92
CA ALA A 445 -20.84 3.25 -14.99
C ALA A 445 -22.34 3.58 -14.90
N LYS A 446 -23.21 2.82 -15.58
CA LYS A 446 -24.67 2.92 -15.45
C LYS A 446 -25.14 2.65 -14.03
N GLY A 447 -24.58 1.63 -13.37
CA GLY A 447 -24.82 1.38 -11.95
C GLY A 447 -24.47 2.59 -11.07
N ASN A 448 -23.34 3.24 -11.35
CA ASN A 448 -22.93 4.46 -10.64
C ASN A 448 -23.88 5.65 -10.92
N ILE A 449 -24.35 5.81 -12.17
CA ILE A 449 -25.36 6.84 -12.52
C ILE A 449 -26.64 6.63 -11.70
N ILE A 450 -27.13 5.39 -11.60
CA ILE A 450 -28.31 5.06 -10.79
C ILE A 450 -28.10 5.49 -9.32
N LEU A 451 -26.92 5.25 -8.75
CA LEU A 451 -26.62 5.64 -7.37
C LEU A 451 -26.64 7.15 -7.16
N HIS A 452 -26.09 7.93 -8.09
CA HIS A 452 -26.17 9.39 -8.05
C HIS A 452 -27.61 9.89 -8.20
N ILE A 453 -28.37 9.34 -9.14
CA ILE A 453 -29.78 9.72 -9.35
C ILE A 453 -30.60 9.43 -8.07
N LYS A 454 -30.42 8.25 -7.45
CA LYS A 454 -31.08 7.90 -6.17
C LYS A 454 -30.78 8.93 -5.08
N LYS A 455 -29.52 9.36 -4.94
CA LYS A 455 -29.12 10.42 -3.99
C LYS A 455 -29.81 11.74 -4.31
N LEU A 456 -29.75 12.21 -5.56
CA LEU A 456 -30.34 13.49 -5.98
C LEU A 456 -31.87 13.54 -5.75
N VAL A 457 -32.57 12.43 -6.01
CA VAL A 457 -34.00 12.29 -5.75
C VAL A 457 -34.29 12.38 -4.23
N LYS A 458 -33.49 11.70 -3.41
CA LYS A 458 -33.61 11.75 -1.93
C LYS A 458 -33.39 13.16 -1.38
N GLU A 459 -32.47 13.91 -1.97
CA GLU A 459 -32.16 15.31 -1.60
C GLU A 459 -33.16 16.34 -2.15
N LYS A 460 -34.21 15.89 -2.87
CA LYS A 460 -35.21 16.75 -3.54
C LYS A 460 -34.62 17.77 -4.51
N GLN A 461 -33.42 17.51 -5.04
CA GLN A 461 -32.75 18.44 -5.95
C GLN A 461 -33.28 18.35 -7.39
N THR A 462 -34.18 17.42 -7.70
CA THR A 462 -34.77 17.28 -9.04
C THR A 462 -36.29 17.07 -8.99
N ASN A 463 -37.04 17.87 -9.76
CA ASN A 463 -38.47 17.65 -10.08
C ASN A 463 -38.66 16.66 -11.26
N ILE A 464 -37.67 15.81 -11.51
CA ILE A 464 -37.53 15.07 -12.77
C ILE A 464 -38.11 13.67 -12.58
N LYS A 465 -39.14 13.34 -13.38
CA LYS A 465 -39.69 11.99 -13.47
C LYS A 465 -38.74 11.12 -14.32
N PHE A 466 -37.96 10.26 -13.69
CA PHE A 466 -37.12 9.29 -14.39
C PHE A 466 -37.98 8.12 -14.89
N ALA A 467 -37.83 7.73 -16.16
CA ALA A 467 -38.59 6.62 -16.76
C ALA A 467 -38.03 5.22 -16.41
N PHE A 468 -36.90 5.17 -15.71
CA PHE A 468 -36.11 3.96 -15.44
C PHE A 468 -35.75 3.77 -13.96
N LEU A 469 -36.28 4.63 -13.07
CA LEU A 469 -36.46 4.34 -11.65
C LEU A 469 -37.84 3.72 -11.46
#